data_AF-A0A176YL69-F1
#
_entry.id   AF-A0A176YL69-F1
#
_cell.length_a   1.000
_cell.length_b   1.000
_cell.length_c   1.000
_cell.angle_alpha   90.00
_cell.angle_beta   90.00
_cell.angle_gamma   90.00
#
_symmetry.space_group_name_H-M   'P 1'
#
loop_
_entity.id
_entity.type
_entity.pdbx_description
1 polymer ?
#
loop_
_entity_poly.entity_id
_entity_poly.type
_entity_poly.pdbx_seq_one_letter_code
_entity_poly.pdbx_strand_id
1 'polypeptide(L)'
;MPTFVKLTQDGRKLEVTGLAITLGGELESDSLIEVKDHPYRRAIWAVVPDASHMAGRVPLTREEAGIVIEALKSAQTALLASAVAIHERFRVAAMMKARDQGIE
;
A
#
# COMPACT_ATOMS: atom_id res chain seq x y z
N MET A 1 11.38 2.85 1.47
CA MET A 1 12.07 2.30 0.28
C MET A 1 10.98 1.77 -0.66
N PRO A 2 10.98 2.13 -1.94
CA PRO A 2 10.00 1.61 -2.89
C PRO A 2 10.25 0.11 -3.13
N THR A 3 9.18 -0.68 -3.19
CA THR A 3 9.25 -2.11 -3.55
C THR A 3 8.93 -2.27 -5.02
N PHE A 4 9.89 -2.74 -5.81
CA PHE A 4 9.67 -2.99 -7.23
C PHE A 4 8.78 -4.21 -7.44
N VAL A 5 7.75 -4.07 -8.28
CA VAL A 5 6.82 -5.15 -8.62
C VAL A 5 7.13 -5.67 -10.02
N LYS A 6 7.08 -4.78 -11.03
CA LYS A 6 7.36 -5.14 -12.42
C LYS A 6 7.64 -3.92 -13.31
N LEU A 7 8.13 -4.20 -14.51
CA LEU A 7 8.23 -3.24 -15.60
C LEU A 7 7.07 -3.43 -16.56
N THR A 8 6.30 -2.39 -16.83
CA THR A 8 5.23 -2.43 -17.85
C THR A 8 5.81 -2.38 -19.26
N GLN A 9 5.03 -2.81 -20.25
CA GLN A 9 5.48 -2.88 -21.66
C GLN A 9 5.87 -1.51 -22.24
N ASP A 10 5.34 -0.43 -21.69
CA ASP A 10 5.67 0.95 -22.02
C ASP A 10 6.93 1.48 -21.30
N GLY A 11 7.64 0.62 -20.56
CA GLY A 11 8.88 0.95 -19.86
C GLY A 11 8.71 1.64 -18.50
N ARG A 12 7.48 1.81 -18.01
CA ARG A 12 7.22 2.38 -16.68
C ARG A 12 7.42 1.32 -15.59
N LYS A 13 7.98 1.72 -14.46
CA LYS A 13 8.14 0.84 -13.29
C LYS A 13 6.89 0.89 -12.44
N LEU A 14 6.36 -0.28 -12.10
CA LEU A 14 5.33 -0.42 -11.09
C LEU A 14 6.00 -0.71 -9.75
N GLU A 15 5.76 0.15 -8.77
CA GLU A 15 6.40 0.11 -7.47
C GLU A 15 5.38 0.36 -6.36
N VAL A 16 5.62 -0.17 -5.17
CA VAL A 16 4.88 0.20 -3.96
C VAL A 16 5.72 1.17 -3.14
N THR A 17 5.23 2.39 -2.98
CA THR A 17 5.88 3.46 -2.23
C THR A 17 5.00 3.89 -1.07
N GLY A 18 5.36 3.45 0.14
CA GLY A 18 4.51 3.67 1.31
C GLY A 18 3.19 2.91 1.17
N LEU A 19 2.06 3.62 1.30
CA LEU A 19 0.72 3.06 1.11
C LEU A 19 0.15 3.22 -0.30
N ALA A 20 1.00 3.63 -1.24
CA ALA A 20 0.60 3.88 -2.62
C ALA A 20 1.28 2.90 -3.57
N ILE A 21 0.55 2.51 -4.61
CA ILE A 21 1.05 1.85 -5.81
C ILE A 21 1.33 2.95 -6.84
N THR A 22 2.57 3.01 -7.30
CA THR A 22 3.05 4.04 -8.22
C THR A 22 3.48 3.43 -9.56
N LEU A 23 3.14 4.10 -10.66
CA LEU A 23 3.56 3.74 -12.01
C LEU A 23 4.42 4.86 -12.60
N GLY A 24 5.70 4.59 -12.82
CA GLY A 24 6.66 5.60 -13.27
C GLY A 24 6.87 6.73 -12.25
N GLY A 25 6.62 6.46 -10.96
CA GLY A 25 6.70 7.45 -9.88
C GLY A 25 5.42 8.24 -9.62
N GLU A 26 4.40 8.10 -10.46
CA GLU A 26 3.08 8.72 -10.27
C GLU A 26 2.12 7.79 -9.54
N LEU A 27 1.20 8.34 -8.73
CA LEU A 27 0.17 7.57 -8.04
C LEU A 27 -0.77 6.89 -9.05
N GLU A 28 -0.85 5.57 -8.99
CA GLU A 28 -1.74 4.77 -9.84
C GLU A 28 -2.94 4.24 -9.05
N SER A 29 -2.72 3.73 -7.84
CA SER A 29 -3.77 3.19 -6.96
C SER A 29 -3.26 3.11 -5.52
N ASP A 30 -4.16 3.03 -4.56
CA ASP A 30 -3.89 2.72 -3.15
C ASP A 30 -4.31 1.29 -2.76
N SER A 31 -4.95 0.58 -3.68
CA SER A 31 -5.61 -0.70 -3.43
C SER A 31 -5.56 -1.64 -4.63
N LEU A 32 -5.81 -2.92 -4.35
CA LEU A 32 -5.95 -3.98 -5.33
C LEU A 32 -7.39 -4.45 -5.40
N ILE A 33 -7.88 -4.68 -6.61
CA ILE A 33 -9.19 -5.25 -6.86
C ILE A 33 -9.00 -6.60 -7.54
N GLU A 34 -9.56 -7.67 -6.99
CA GLU A 34 -9.59 -8.96 -7.69
C GLU A 34 -10.37 -8.83 -9.00
N VAL A 35 -9.82 -9.36 -10.10
CA VAL A 35 -10.47 -9.20 -11.43
C VAL A 35 -11.89 -9.77 -11.42
N LYS A 36 -12.16 -10.83 -10.63
CA LYS A 36 -13.51 -11.43 -10.52
C LYS A 36 -14.58 -10.42 -10.04
N ASP A 37 -14.17 -9.44 -9.23
CA ASP A 37 -15.01 -8.41 -8.61
C ASP A 37 -15.01 -7.10 -9.41
N HIS A 38 -14.21 -7.02 -10.48
CA HIS A 38 -14.09 -5.82 -11.31
C HIS A 38 -15.29 -5.69 -12.29
N PRO A 39 -15.85 -4.49 -12.50
CA PRO A 39 -16.99 -4.29 -13.41
C PRO A 39 -16.67 -4.69 -14.86
N TYR A 40 -15.42 -4.49 -15.29
CA TYR A 40 -14.94 -4.83 -16.64
C TYR A 40 -14.21 -6.19 -16.72
N ARG A 41 -14.44 -7.12 -15.78
CA ARG A 41 -13.72 -8.41 -15.68
C ARG A 41 -13.61 -9.19 -16.99
N ARG A 42 -14.70 -9.25 -17.78
CA ARG A 42 -14.73 -9.97 -19.06
C ARG A 42 -13.80 -9.32 -20.09
N ALA A 43 -13.77 -7.99 -20.15
CA ALA A 43 -12.90 -7.26 -21.05
C ALA A 43 -11.42 -7.39 -20.64
N ILE A 44 -11.15 -7.37 -19.33
CA ILE A 44 -9.80 -7.58 -18.79
C ILE A 44 -9.29 -8.96 -19.16
N TRP A 45 -10.01 -10.03 -18.86
CA TRP A 45 -9.57 -11.40 -19.17
C TRP A 45 -9.47 -11.68 -20.67
N ALA A 46 -10.23 -10.99 -21.51
CA ALA A 46 -10.09 -11.10 -22.96
C ALA A 46 -8.73 -10.57 -23.46
N VAL A 47 -8.16 -9.55 -22.80
CA VAL A 47 -6.88 -8.94 -23.17
C VAL A 47 -5.72 -9.55 -22.38
N VAL A 48 -5.91 -9.83 -21.10
CA VAL A 48 -4.92 -10.39 -20.18
C VAL A 48 -5.54 -11.56 -19.42
N PRO A 49 -5.51 -12.77 -19.99
CA PRO A 49 -6.15 -13.96 -19.39
C PRO A 49 -5.61 -14.31 -17.99
N ASP A 50 -4.32 -14.07 -17.77
CA ASP A 50 -3.64 -14.41 -16.50
C ASP A 50 -3.79 -13.32 -15.42
N ALA A 51 -4.58 -12.27 -15.68
CA ALA A 51 -4.83 -11.21 -14.71
C ALA A 51 -5.67 -11.73 -13.55
N SER A 52 -5.09 -11.71 -12.35
CA SER A 52 -5.76 -12.05 -11.10
C SER A 52 -6.24 -10.81 -10.35
N HIS A 53 -5.48 -9.72 -10.37
CA HIS A 53 -5.80 -8.47 -9.69
C HIS A 53 -5.58 -7.27 -10.62
N MET A 54 -6.22 -6.15 -10.28
CA MET A 54 -6.02 -4.85 -10.89
C MET A 54 -5.47 -3.88 -9.84
N ALA A 55 -4.39 -3.18 -10.20
CA ALA A 55 -3.88 -2.01 -9.49
C ALA A 55 -4.12 -0.77 -10.37
N GLY A 56 -5.22 -0.06 -10.14
CA GLY A 56 -5.65 1.02 -11.03
C GLY A 56 -5.83 0.49 -12.45
N ARG A 57 -5.04 1.00 -13.40
CA ARG A 57 -5.06 0.58 -14.81
C ARG A 57 -4.16 -0.62 -15.09
N VAL A 58 -3.36 -1.09 -14.13
CA VAL A 58 -2.35 -2.11 -14.35
C VAL A 58 -2.87 -3.50 -13.94
N PRO A 59 -3.00 -4.46 -14.88
CA PRO A 59 -3.34 -5.84 -14.54
C PRO A 59 -2.14 -6.54 -13.91
N LEU A 60 -2.38 -7.35 -12.90
CA LEU A 60 -1.36 -8.10 -12.16
C LEU A 60 -1.66 -9.60 -12.18
N THR A 61 -0.61 -10.40 -12.30
CA THR A 61 -0.69 -11.84 -12.03
C THR A 61 -0.88 -12.07 -10.54
N ARG A 62 -1.19 -13.32 -10.16
CA ARG A 62 -1.32 -13.68 -8.73
C ARG A 62 -0.01 -13.48 -7.96
N GLU A 63 1.13 -13.78 -8.58
CA GLU A 63 2.45 -13.61 -7.96
C GLU A 63 2.79 -12.13 -7.74
N GLU A 64 2.59 -11.31 -8.76
CA GLU A 64 2.80 -9.86 -8.69
C GLU A 64 1.89 -9.20 -7.64
N ALA A 65 0.62 -9.62 -7.59
CA ALA A 65 -0.31 -9.15 -6.58
C ALA A 65 0.14 -9.52 -5.15
N GLY A 66 0.73 -10.71 -4.97
CA GLY A 66 1.31 -11.13 -3.69
C GLY A 66 2.40 -10.17 -3.20
N ILE A 67 3.31 -9.78 -4.09
CA ILE A 67 4.38 -8.80 -3.79
C ILE A 67 3.78 -7.47 -3.35
N VAL A 68 2.75 -6.99 -4.06
CA VAL A 68 2.07 -5.73 -3.72
C VAL A 68 1.39 -5.80 -2.35
N ILE A 69 0.66 -6.89 -2.07
CA ILE A 69 -0.05 -7.09 -0.80
C ILE A 69 0.95 -7.10 0.37
N GLU A 70 2.04 -7.84 0.24
CA GLU A 70 3.09 -7.91 1.26
C GLU A 70 3.75 -6.54 1.48
N ALA A 71 4.06 -5.82 0.40
CA ALA A 71 4.65 -4.49 0.49
C ALA A 71 3.72 -3.48 1.17
N LEU A 72 2.43 -3.45 0.80
CA LEU A 72 1.43 -2.57 1.42
C LEU A 72 1.23 -2.92 2.90
N LYS A 73 1.17 -4.21 3.25
CA LYS A 73 1.04 -4.67 4.63
C LYS A 73 2.25 -4.28 5.48
N SER A 74 3.45 -4.42 4.93
CA SER A 74 4.70 -4.00 5.57
C SER A 74 4.71 -2.49 5.81
N ALA A 75 4.35 -1.70 4.79
CA ALA A 75 4.26 -0.25 4.89
C ALA A 75 3.21 0.21 5.91
N GLN A 76 2.03 -0.42 5.93
CA GLN A 76 0.99 -0.15 6.91
C GLN A 76 1.46 -0.47 8.34
N THR A 77 2.14 -1.61 8.52
CA THR A 77 2.69 -1.99 9.82
C THR A 77 3.72 -0.98 10.31
N ALA A 78 4.63 -0.53 9.44
CA ALA A 78 5.61 0.49 9.76
C ALA A 78 4.97 1.84 10.13
N LEU A 79 3.92 2.24 9.41
CA LEU A 79 3.16 3.46 9.72
C LEU A 79 2.47 3.35 11.08
N LEU A 80 1.77 2.25 11.35
CA LEU A 80 1.08 2.03 12.61
C LEU A 80 2.05 1.98 13.80
N ALA A 81 3.19 1.32 13.65
CA ALA A 81 4.23 1.29 14.69
C ALA A 81 4.73 2.70 15.03
N SER A 82 4.91 3.56 14.01
CA SER A 82 5.29 4.95 14.22
C SER A 82 4.18 5.76 14.91
N ALA A 83 2.93 5.61 14.47
CA ALA A 83 1.78 6.30 15.06
C ALA A 83 1.57 5.93 16.54
N VAL A 84 1.68 4.64 16.88
CA VAL A 84 1.63 4.14 18.27
C VAL A 84 2.77 4.74 19.09
N ALA A 85 4.00 4.74 18.56
CA ALA A 85 5.15 5.32 19.23
C ALA A 85 5.05 6.85 19.41
N ILE A 86 4.36 7.54 18.49
CA ILE A 86 4.04 8.97 18.62
C ILE A 86 3.02 9.18 19.73
N HIS A 87 1.92 8.43 19.73
CA HIS A 87 0.86 8.54 20.72
C HIS A 87 1.37 8.27 22.15
N GLU A 88 2.21 7.24 22.33
CA GLU A 88 2.77 6.92 23.64
C GLU A 88 3.68 8.01 24.17
N ARG A 89 4.49 8.64 23.30
CA ARG A 89 5.32 9.80 23.69
C ARG A 89 4.47 10.98 24.15
N PHE A 90 3.35 11.26 23.47
CA PHE A 90 2.42 12.31 23.90
C PHE A 90 1.77 11.98 25.25
N ARG A 91 1.36 10.73 25.48
CA ARG A 91 0.81 10.27 26.76
C ARG A 91 1.80 10.44 27.92
N VAL A 92 3.04 9.99 27.75
CA VAL A 92 4.09 10.13 28.78
C VAL A 92 4.36 11.61 29.09
N ALA A 93 4.50 12.46 28.07
CA ALA A 93 4.70 13.89 28.27
C ALA A 93 3.53 14.55 29.00
N ALA A 94 2.29 14.17 28.69
CA ALA A 94 1.11 14.66 29.39
C ALA A 94 1.08 14.22 30.87
N MET A 95 1.42 12.97 31.15
CA MET A 95 1.52 12.44 32.52
C MET A 95 2.62 13.13 33.33
N MET A 96 3.80 13.35 32.73
CA MET A 96 4.89 14.07 33.38
C MET A 96 4.48 15.52 33.68
N LYS A 97 3.83 16.20 32.73
CA LYS A 97 3.33 17.56 32.95
C LYS A 97 2.27 17.63 34.06
N ALA A 98 1.36 16.65 34.13
CA ALA A 98 0.35 16.61 35.21
C ALA A 98 1.01 16.45 36.59
N ARG A 99 2.02 15.59 36.69
CA ARG A 99 2.82 15.40 37.90
C ARG A 99 3.60 16.66 38.29
N ASP A 100 4.21 17.36 37.34
CA ASP A 100 4.91 18.63 37.59
C ASP A 100 3.95 19.74 38.07
N GLN A 101 2.66 19.63 37.73
CA GLN A 101 1.61 20.55 38.18
C GLN A 101 1.02 20.16 39.55
N GLY A 102 1.55 19.14 40.22
CA GLY A 102 1.10 18.69 41.53
C GLY A 102 -0.27 18.02 41.52
N ILE A 103 -0.76 17.59 40.35
CA ILE A 103 -1.96 16.77 40.22
C ILE A 103 -1.50 15.32 40.39
N GLU A 104 -1.75 14.76 41.56
CA GLU A 104 -1.56 13.33 41.87
C GLU A 104 -2.86 12.54 41.67
#